data_AF-A0A1Q3AJU5-F1
#
_entry.id   AF-A0A1Q3AJU5-F1
#
_cell.length_a   1.000
_cell.length_b   1.000
_cell.length_c   1.000
_cell.angle_alpha   90.00
_cell.angle_beta   90.00
_cell.angle_gamma   90.00
#
_symmetry.space_group_name_H-M   'P 1'
#
loop_
_entity.id
_entity.type
_entity.pdbx_description
1 polymer ?
#
loop_
_entity_poly.entity_id
_entity_poly.type
_entity_poly.pdbx_seq_one_letter_code
_entity_poly.pdbx_strand_id
1 'polypeptide(L)'
;MLRILRFKTARLPATDLRRVTDPSPYKKWFELSKIEKDVFVSTFRDIYKNRYPASGTNSKLHTLLPRTHDPHDTPSLFGIFYDDIWKVVNRTNRDNHRFSDESFRGLLVRRRT
;
A
#
# COMPACT_ATOMS: atom_id res chain seq x y z
N MET A 1 5.40 24.27 -52.76
CA MET A 1 6.09 24.84 -51.58
C MET A 1 5.57 24.15 -50.32
N LEU A 2 6.50 23.88 -49.40
CA LEU A 2 6.48 22.84 -48.36
C LEU A 2 5.54 23.13 -47.17
N ARG A 3 4.78 22.11 -46.71
CA ARG A 3 4.04 22.12 -45.43
C ARG A 3 4.98 21.76 -44.29
N ILE A 4 5.08 22.62 -43.27
CA ILE A 4 5.88 22.35 -42.07
C ILE A 4 5.01 21.56 -41.07
N LEU A 5 5.20 20.24 -41.00
CA LEU A 5 4.71 19.45 -39.87
C LEU A 5 5.63 19.71 -38.67
N ARG A 6 5.08 20.36 -37.63
CA ARG A 6 5.70 20.39 -36.31
C ARG A 6 5.44 19.07 -35.60
N PHE A 7 6.41 18.17 -35.62
CA PHE A 7 6.42 17.00 -34.76
C PHE A 7 6.60 17.48 -33.31
N LYS A 8 5.55 17.39 -32.49
CA LYS A 8 5.69 17.46 -31.04
C LYS A 8 6.52 16.26 -30.62
N THR A 9 7.73 16.50 -30.14
CA THR A 9 8.58 15.51 -29.51
C THR A 9 7.80 14.91 -28.34
N ALA A 10 7.35 13.66 -28.50
CA ALA A 10 6.80 12.88 -27.41
C ALA A 10 7.92 12.75 -26.37
N ARG A 11 7.80 13.49 -25.26
CA ARG A 11 8.60 13.19 -24.07
C ARG A 11 8.12 11.83 -23.60
N LEU A 12 8.92 10.80 -23.87
CA LEU A 12 8.81 9.53 -23.18
C LEU A 12 8.82 9.85 -21.67
N PRO A 13 7.86 9.35 -20.87
CA PRO A 13 7.98 9.48 -19.43
C PRO A 13 9.27 8.77 -19.05
N ALA A 14 10.22 9.52 -18.50
CA ALA A 14 11.40 8.96 -17.88
C ALA A 14 10.90 7.99 -16.81
N THR A 15 10.87 6.70 -17.15
CA THR A 15 10.49 5.66 -16.23
C THR A 15 11.67 5.54 -15.31
N ASP A 16 11.51 6.19 -14.17
CA ASP A 16 12.50 6.41 -13.13
C ASP A 16 13.29 5.12 -12.82
N LEU A 17 14.53 5.06 -13.33
CA LEU A 17 15.48 3.99 -13.08
C LEU A 17 15.94 3.92 -11.61
N ARG A 18 15.47 4.81 -10.72
CA ARG A 18 15.63 4.68 -9.26
C ARG A 18 14.78 3.57 -8.65
N ARG A 19 13.94 2.90 -9.43
CA ARG A 19 13.13 1.74 -9.02
C ARG A 19 13.95 0.47 -8.77
N VAL A 20 15.22 0.43 -9.16
CA VAL A 20 16.08 -0.73 -8.96
C VAL A 20 16.64 -0.70 -7.53
N THR A 21 16.23 -1.69 -6.74
CA THR A 21 16.70 -1.99 -5.38
C THR A 21 16.36 -0.98 -4.29
N ASP A 22 15.08 -0.89 -3.95
CA ASP A 22 14.74 -0.58 -2.55
C ASP A 22 15.34 -1.70 -1.67
N PRO A 23 16.25 -1.40 -0.71
CA PRO A 23 16.92 -2.42 0.11
C PRO A 23 15.98 -3.08 1.12
N SER A 24 14.72 -2.63 1.21
CA SER A 24 13.71 -3.23 2.05
C SER A 24 13.51 -4.72 1.72
N PRO A 25 13.51 -5.60 2.73
CA PRO A 25 13.13 -7.00 2.54
C PRO A 25 11.64 -7.17 2.24
N TYR A 26 10.84 -6.09 2.32
CA TYR A 26 9.40 -6.08 2.07
C TYR A 26 9.02 -5.33 0.80
N LYS A 27 8.03 -5.86 0.08
CA LYS A 27 7.40 -5.24 -1.08
C LYS A 27 6.66 -3.96 -0.69
N LYS A 28 6.59 -2.99 -1.60
CA LYS A 28 5.71 -1.80 -1.50
C LYS A 28 4.30 -2.12 -2.01
N TRP A 29 3.31 -1.31 -1.62
CA TRP A 29 1.90 -1.54 -1.98
C TRP A 29 1.65 -1.73 -3.49
N PHE A 30 2.31 -0.94 -4.34
CA PHE A 30 2.16 -1.04 -5.80
C PHE A 30 2.79 -2.31 -6.38
N GLU A 31 3.69 -2.97 -5.65
CA GLU A 31 4.34 -4.23 -6.03
C GLU A 31 3.52 -5.46 -5.62
N LEU A 32 2.48 -5.28 -4.80
CA LEU A 32 1.62 -6.36 -4.37
C LEU A 32 0.67 -6.79 -5.49
N SER A 33 0.56 -8.10 -5.67
CA SER A 33 -0.48 -8.74 -6.47
C SER A 33 -1.86 -8.50 -5.87
N LYS A 34 -2.92 -8.74 -6.67
CA LYS A 34 -4.30 -8.60 -6.20
C LYS A 34 -4.59 -9.46 -4.98
N ILE A 35 -4.08 -10.70 -4.98
CA ILE A 35 -4.25 -11.66 -3.88
C ILE A 35 -3.54 -11.16 -2.61
N GLU A 36 -2.31 -10.67 -2.74
CA GLU A 36 -1.56 -10.13 -1.59
C GLU A 36 -2.25 -8.90 -0.98
N LYS A 37 -2.84 -8.04 -1.81
CA LYS A 37 -3.63 -6.88 -1.34
C LYS A 37 -4.88 -7.33 -0.59
N ASP A 38 -5.58 -8.33 -1.09
CA ASP A 38 -6.80 -8.85 -0.46
C ASP A 38 -6.51 -9.53 0.90
N VAL A 39 -5.42 -10.33 0.96
CA VAL A 39 -4.92 -10.92 2.21
C VAL A 39 -4.51 -9.83 3.20
N PHE A 40 -3.83 -8.78 2.74
CA PHE A 40 -3.48 -7.66 3.61
C PHE A 40 -4.73 -7.00 4.20
N VAL A 41 -5.71 -6.68 3.36
CA VAL A 41 -6.93 -5.97 3.77
C VAL A 41 -7.73 -6.77 4.79
N SER A 42 -7.97 -8.05 4.51
CA SER A 42 -8.71 -8.95 5.40
C SER A 42 -8.01 -9.12 6.75
N THR A 43 -6.71 -9.40 6.73
CA THR A 43 -5.91 -9.61 7.95
C THR A 43 -5.76 -8.31 8.75
N PHE A 44 -5.52 -7.17 8.08
CA PHE A 44 -5.45 -5.86 8.71
C PHE A 44 -6.74 -5.53 9.45
N ARG A 45 -7.90 -5.79 8.84
CA ARG A 45 -9.21 -5.56 9.46
C ARG A 45 -9.35 -6.38 10.74
N ASP A 46 -9.03 -7.66 10.68
CA ASP A 46 -9.20 -8.56 11.83
C ASP A 46 -8.25 -8.19 12.98
N ILE A 47 -7.00 -7.84 12.68
CA ILE A 47 -6.06 -7.29 13.67
C ILE A 47 -6.60 -5.99 14.27
N TYR A 48 -7.03 -5.05 13.42
CA TYR A 48 -7.49 -3.74 13.86
C TYR A 48 -8.76 -3.85 14.71
N LYS A 49 -9.70 -4.73 14.34
CA LYS A 49 -10.91 -5.01 15.11
C LYS A 49 -10.59 -5.59 16.49
N ASN A 50 -9.65 -6.53 16.56
CA ASN A 50 -9.28 -7.18 17.81
C ASN A 50 -8.47 -6.26 18.73
N ARG A 51 -7.57 -5.44 18.17
CA ARG A 51 -6.73 -4.50 18.94
C ARG A 51 -7.47 -3.22 19.34
N TYR A 52 -8.38 -2.73 18.50
CA TYR A 52 -9.06 -1.45 18.70
C TYR A 52 -10.60 -1.56 18.57
N PRO A 53 -11.24 -2.45 19.36
CA PRO A 53 -12.66 -2.76 19.22
C PRO A 53 -13.55 -1.52 19.39
N ALA A 54 -13.20 -0.61 20.31
CA ALA A 54 -13.96 0.61 20.61
C ALA A 54 -13.53 1.85 19.81
N SER A 55 -12.59 1.73 18.86
CA SER A 55 -12.14 2.91 18.11
C SER A 55 -13.17 3.31 17.04
N GLY A 56 -13.46 4.61 16.90
CA GLY A 56 -14.32 5.11 15.83
C GLY A 56 -13.79 4.83 14.41
N THR A 57 -12.50 4.49 14.29
CA THR A 57 -11.94 3.99 13.03
C THR A 57 -12.46 2.60 12.68
N ASN A 58 -12.70 1.72 13.67
CA ASN A 58 -13.22 0.38 13.43
C ASN A 58 -14.63 0.44 12.81
N SER A 59 -15.51 1.31 13.32
CA SER A 59 -16.84 1.55 12.72
C SER A 59 -16.73 2.04 11.27
N LYS A 60 -15.78 2.93 10.96
CA LYS A 60 -15.54 3.40 9.59
C LYS A 60 -14.94 2.33 8.68
N LEU A 61 -14.02 1.50 9.18
CA LEU A 61 -13.45 0.37 8.43
C LEU A 61 -14.52 -0.64 8.04
N HIS A 62 -15.48 -0.90 8.92
CA HIS A 62 -16.63 -1.75 8.63
C HIS A 62 -17.54 -1.18 7.50
N THR A 63 -17.69 0.14 7.42
CA THR A 63 -18.45 0.80 6.34
C THR A 63 -17.69 0.84 5.02
N LEU A 64 -16.36 1.02 5.06
CA LEU A 64 -15.50 1.11 3.88
C LEU A 64 -15.22 -0.24 3.21
N LEU A 65 -15.43 -1.34 3.93
CA LEU A 65 -15.23 -2.70 3.44
C LEU A 65 -16.36 -3.60 3.97
N PRO A 66 -17.47 -3.73 3.22
CA PRO A 66 -18.44 -4.75 3.51
C PRO A 66 -17.78 -6.14 3.48
N ARG A 67 -18.34 -7.10 4.22
CA ARG A 67 -17.76 -8.45 4.37
C ARG A 67 -17.54 -9.18 3.02
N THR A 68 -18.24 -8.73 1.97
CA THR A 68 -18.22 -9.21 0.58
C THR A 68 -17.57 -8.19 -0.36
N HIS A 69 -16.43 -7.65 0.03
CA HIS A 69 -15.73 -6.64 -0.77
C HIS A 69 -15.09 -7.24 -2.03
N ASP A 70 -15.29 -6.61 -3.19
CA ASP A 70 -14.57 -7.02 -4.42
C ASP A 70 -13.11 -6.59 -4.29
N PRO A 71 -12.13 -7.49 -4.48
CA PRO A 71 -10.72 -7.12 -4.43
C PRO A 71 -10.34 -6.00 -5.43
N HIS A 72 -11.15 -5.74 -6.46
CA HIS A 72 -11.00 -4.58 -7.36
C HIS A 72 -11.38 -3.23 -6.74
N ASP A 73 -12.30 -3.20 -5.78
CA ASP A 73 -12.75 -1.96 -5.14
C ASP A 73 -11.92 -1.60 -3.90
N THR A 74 -10.79 -2.27 -3.68
CA THR A 74 -9.95 -2.05 -2.49
C THR A 74 -9.63 -0.56 -2.35
N PRO A 75 -10.14 0.12 -1.31
CA PRO A 75 -9.98 1.56 -1.19
C PRO A 75 -8.51 1.96 -1.19
N SER A 76 -8.14 3.03 -1.91
CA SER A 76 -6.76 3.52 -1.98
C SER A 76 -6.15 3.82 -0.59
N LEU A 77 -7.01 4.03 0.41
CA LEU A 77 -6.65 4.19 1.81
C LEU A 77 -5.83 3.00 2.37
N PHE A 78 -6.08 1.76 1.93
CA PHE A 78 -5.29 0.60 2.38
C PHE A 78 -3.85 0.65 1.87
N GLY A 79 -3.61 1.29 0.73
CA GLY A 79 -2.26 1.57 0.27
C GLY A 79 -1.51 2.53 1.19
N ILE A 80 -2.21 3.51 1.76
CA ILE A 80 -1.64 4.46 2.73
C ILE A 80 -1.30 3.72 4.04
N PHE A 81 -2.22 2.89 4.55
CA PHE A 81 -1.95 2.09 5.75
C PHE A 81 -0.80 1.10 5.55
N TYR A 82 -0.74 0.44 4.40
CA TYR A 82 0.37 -0.45 4.08
C TYR A 82 1.70 0.31 4.04
N ASP A 83 1.75 1.46 3.38
CA ASP A 83 2.95 2.29 3.27
C ASP A 83 3.40 2.85 4.63
N ASP A 84 2.45 3.21 5.49
CA ASP A 84 2.75 3.63 6.86
C ASP A 84 3.38 2.50 7.68
N ILE A 85 2.81 1.28 7.63
CA ILE A 85 3.41 0.10 8.29
C ILE A 85 4.81 -0.16 7.73
N TRP A 86 4.96 -0.11 6.40
CA TRP A 86 6.24 -0.32 5.73
C TRP A 86 7.30 0.69 6.17
N LYS A 87 6.93 1.97 6.31
CA LYS A 87 7.81 3.05 6.77
C LYS A 87 8.24 2.87 8.22
N VAL A 88 7.32 2.45 9.09
CA VAL A 88 7.61 2.17 10.50
C VAL A 88 8.61 1.02 10.62
N VAL A 89 8.38 -0.08 9.88
CA VAL A 89 9.25 -1.27 9.92
C VAL A 89 10.64 -0.98 9.36
N ASN A 90 10.73 -0.23 8.27
CA ASN A 90 12.01 0.16 7.68
C ASN A 90 12.66 1.37 8.39
N ARG A 91 12.09 1.84 9.50
CA ARG A 91 12.56 2.99 10.30
C ARG A 91 12.76 4.27 9.47
N THR A 92 12.05 4.40 8.37
CA THR A 92 12.10 5.58 7.48
C THR A 92 11.17 6.69 7.97
N ASN A 93 10.25 6.40 8.89
CA ASN A 93 9.46 7.39 9.61
C ASN A 93 9.37 6.98 11.10
N ARG A 94 10.02 7.75 11.98
CA ARG A 94 10.15 7.44 13.42
C ARG A 94 8.95 7.93 14.26
N ASP A 95 8.10 8.78 13.70
CA ASP A 95 7.08 9.50 14.46
C ASP A 95 5.68 8.86 14.31
N ASN A 96 5.52 7.85 13.45
CA ASN A 96 4.25 7.16 13.26
C ASN A 96 4.07 6.00 14.25
N HIS A 97 3.57 6.31 15.44
CA HIS A 97 3.31 5.33 16.51
C HIS A 97 2.03 4.50 16.31
N ARG A 98 1.18 4.84 15.34
CA ARG A 98 -0.13 4.17 15.17
C ARG A 98 0.00 2.70 14.80
N PHE A 99 1.04 2.36 14.03
CA PHE A 99 1.30 1.01 13.53
C PHE A 99 2.62 0.42 14.05
N SER A 100 3.12 0.92 15.19
CA SER A 100 4.33 0.38 15.82
C SER A 100 4.13 -0.98 16.49
N ASP A 101 2.88 -1.43 16.60
CA ASP A 101 2.54 -2.73 17.16
C ASP A 101 3.12 -3.88 16.29
N GLU A 102 3.69 -4.88 16.95
CA GLU A 102 4.28 -6.03 16.28
C GLU A 102 3.28 -6.80 15.41
N SER A 103 2.00 -6.78 15.78
CA SER A 103 0.92 -7.42 15.02
C SER A 103 0.86 -6.95 13.56
N PHE A 104 1.18 -5.67 13.29
CA PHE A 104 1.15 -5.13 11.93
C PHE A 104 2.39 -5.48 11.11
N ARG A 105 3.51 -5.86 11.74
CA ARG A 105 4.75 -6.22 11.03
C ARG A 105 4.57 -7.48 10.17
N GLY A 106 3.72 -8.40 10.63
CA GLY A 106 3.39 -9.64 9.93
C GLY A 106 2.55 -9.44 8.65
N LEU A 107 2.01 -8.23 8.44
CA LEU A 107 1.21 -7.90 7.26
C LEU A 107 2.05 -7.54 6.03
N LEU A 108 3.33 -7.23 6.22
CA LEU A 108 4.21 -6.88 5.12
C LEU A 108 4.65 -8.11 4.35
N VAL A 109 4.52 -8.05 3.04
CA VAL A 109 4.90 -9.16 2.17
C VAL A 109 6.40 -9.11 1.92
N ARG A 110 7.11 -10.17 2.31
CA ARG A 110 8.55 -10.29 2.01
C ARG A 110 8.78 -10.48 0.52
N ARG A 111 9.83 -9.83 0.01
CA ARG A 111 10.39 -10.16 -1.30
C ARG A 111 11.03 -11.55 -1.17
N ARG A 112 10.63 -12.50 -2.02
CA ARG A 112 11.41 -13.74 -2.19
C ARG A 112 12.72 -13.33 -2.85
N THR A 113 13.80 -13.40 -2.08
CA THR A 113 15.18 -13.36 -2.57
C THR A 113 15.55 -14.70 -3.18
#